data_AF-A0A484KBQ6-F1
#
_entry.id   AF-A0A484KBQ6-F1
#
_cell.length_a   1.000
_cell.length_b   1.000
_cell.length_c   1.000
_cell.angle_alpha   90.00
_cell.angle_beta   90.00
_cell.angle_gamma   90.00
#
_symmetry.space_group_name_H-M   'P 1'
#
loop_
_entity.id
_entity.type
_entity.pdbx_description
1 polymer ?
#
loop_
_entity_poly.entity_id
_entity_poly.type
_entity_poly.pdbx_seq_one_letter_code
_entity_poly.pdbx_strand_id
1 'polypeptide(L)'
;MAAASDENSRETDSIDFAMDGLIATSIEQLYNNLYDMHISGQSPSELMGSFLSSSDEDDDESRIDSELRFLAGADYGDPEQETSSCADQKTLPSPAKIDRVVSGKRKPRKNNKKTGSSRKPPCSSSSLSNDNLVGSHLLKQARSLISQGENPEKALDLALRALKSFEEEEQQQHSPSSKDYYKSKNLDIVMCMHVVAALYRRLGRIGESVRVLERSIEIPEMDKGPSHAIAKFAGCMQLGDTYAALGEMEKSVAFYAAGLEIQRQVLGENDLRLGGTCRYVAEAHVQAMQFDEAEKMCRMALEIRGHDNNPCEGAADRRLLGLILHSKGEYEGAIEQYVLASLAVAGVHGQEAEAATIECENHPLIASVCVPLADLYHRVGKFKESRYYCENALRVLPKAQPEVIASGLADLSAIYESMGEPKRALDLLHKANEAYMNVPHNHSHAIAGVEAQIGVLYYILGDYSSSYNHMKNAVDKFRTTGGGEKKAALLGIALNQMGLACVQLYAINEAADLFEEARIIFEAEYGPFHADTLGVYSNLAATYDAMGRTNDAIEILEFVVGTREDKLGTANPDVDDEKRRLAELLKEAGRVRNRKAKSLEVLLANKSHALRMC
;
A
#
# COMPACT_ATOMS: atom_id res chain seq x y z
N MET A 1 55.11 -45.69 47.64
CA MET A 1 54.27 -45.75 46.42
C MET A 1 52.98 -46.42 46.81
N ALA A 2 51.79 -45.83 46.76
CA ALA A 2 51.34 -44.51 46.37
C ALA A 2 50.06 -44.22 47.20
N ALA A 3 49.87 -42.96 47.57
CA ALA A 3 48.70 -42.46 48.26
C ALA A 3 47.54 -42.28 47.27
N ALA A 4 46.32 -42.58 47.71
CA ALA A 4 45.08 -42.22 47.03
C ALA A 4 44.66 -40.83 47.54
N SER A 5 44.55 -39.87 46.63
CA SER A 5 44.00 -38.53 46.86
C SER A 5 42.62 -38.47 46.21
N ASP A 6 41.59 -38.22 47.03
CA ASP A 6 40.28 -37.74 46.60
C ASP A 6 40.44 -36.36 45.96
N GLU A 7 40.17 -36.25 44.66
CA GLU A 7 39.89 -34.98 44.00
C GLU A 7 38.41 -34.90 43.64
N ASN A 8 37.77 -33.93 44.29
CA ASN A 8 36.38 -33.54 44.18
C ASN A 8 36.18 -32.78 42.86
N SER A 9 35.74 -33.45 41.79
CA SER A 9 35.36 -32.80 40.53
C SER A 9 33.95 -32.22 40.64
N ARG A 10 33.88 -30.92 40.91
CA ARG A 10 32.72 -30.08 40.56
C ARG A 10 32.62 -30.05 39.04
N GLU A 11 31.87 -30.98 38.46
CA GLU A 11 31.36 -30.81 37.10
C GLU A 11 30.07 -30.00 37.16
N THR A 12 30.00 -29.06 36.24
CA THR A 12 29.07 -27.96 36.12
C THR A 12 27.64 -28.45 35.93
N ASP A 13 26.77 -28.15 36.90
CA ASP A 13 25.32 -28.16 36.69
C ASP A 13 25.03 -27.13 35.57
N SER A 14 24.79 -27.61 34.35
CA SER A 14 24.18 -26.81 33.30
C SER A 14 22.77 -26.46 33.77
N ILE A 15 22.57 -25.22 34.17
CA ILE A 15 21.23 -24.68 34.39
C ILE A 15 20.59 -24.60 33.00
N ASP A 16 19.87 -25.66 32.62
CA ASP A 16 18.89 -25.64 31.53
C ASP A 16 17.82 -24.61 31.90
N PHE A 17 18.02 -23.35 31.54
CA PHE A 17 16.97 -22.35 31.51
C PHE A 17 16.05 -22.72 30.34
N ALA A 18 14.99 -23.46 30.64
CA ALA A 18 13.92 -23.78 29.69
C ALA A 18 13.12 -22.50 29.35
N MET A 19 13.71 -21.62 28.55
CA MET A 19 13.07 -20.41 28.00
C MET A 19 12.01 -20.75 26.94
N ASP A 20 12.01 -21.99 26.43
CA ASP A 20 11.07 -22.49 25.41
C ASP A 20 9.59 -22.42 25.82
N GLY A 21 9.28 -22.30 27.12
CA GLY A 21 7.91 -22.15 27.63
C GLY A 21 7.58 -20.75 28.16
N LEU A 22 8.52 -19.80 28.11
CA LEU A 22 8.43 -18.50 28.80
C LEU A 22 7.97 -17.34 27.90
N ILE A 23 7.96 -17.49 26.58
CA ILE A 23 7.41 -16.51 25.64
C ILE A 23 6.12 -17.09 25.04
N ALA A 24 4.98 -16.53 25.40
CA ALA A 24 3.65 -17.07 25.06
C ALA A 24 3.00 -16.41 23.81
N THR A 25 3.80 -15.85 22.90
CA THR A 25 3.27 -15.37 21.61
C THR A 25 3.10 -16.56 20.67
N SER A 26 1.85 -16.86 20.28
CA SER A 26 1.59 -17.95 19.33
C SER A 26 2.21 -17.63 17.97
N ILE A 27 2.61 -18.66 17.21
CA ILE A 27 3.12 -18.48 15.84
C ILE A 27 2.13 -17.68 14.98
N GLU A 28 0.84 -17.95 15.15
CA GLU A 28 -0.25 -17.21 14.51
C GLU A 28 -0.24 -15.71 14.90
N GLN A 29 0.00 -15.37 16.17
CA GLN A 29 0.13 -13.99 16.62
C GLN A 29 1.40 -13.31 16.06
N LEU A 30 2.52 -14.02 15.95
CA LEU A 30 3.75 -13.46 15.36
C LEU A 30 3.51 -12.99 13.91
N TYR A 31 2.73 -13.79 13.17
CA TYR A 31 2.44 -13.52 11.78
C TYR A 31 1.31 -12.50 11.60
N ASN A 32 0.20 -12.63 12.33
CA ASN A 32 -0.93 -11.71 12.26
C ASN A 32 -0.51 -10.26 12.57
N ASN A 33 0.40 -10.06 13.52
CA ASN A 33 0.93 -8.74 13.84
C ASN A 33 1.73 -8.10 12.68
N LEU A 34 2.21 -8.90 11.72
CA LEU A 34 3.00 -8.44 10.57
C LEU A 34 2.26 -8.54 9.22
N TYR A 35 1.12 -9.23 9.17
CA TYR A 35 0.32 -9.37 7.95
C TYR A 35 -0.22 -8.00 7.47
N ASP A 36 -0.63 -7.14 8.41
CA ASP A 36 -1.14 -5.79 8.13
C ASP A 36 -0.06 -4.77 7.73
N MET A 37 1.22 -5.12 7.89
CA MET A 37 2.37 -4.25 7.62
C MET A 37 2.61 -4.02 6.12
N HIS A 38 2.14 -4.95 5.27
CA HIS A 38 2.17 -4.78 3.82
C HIS A 38 0.96 -4.01 3.28
N ILE A 39 -0.20 -4.20 3.90
CA ILE A 39 -1.47 -3.59 3.50
C ILE A 39 -1.51 -2.10 3.86
N SER A 40 -0.90 -1.72 4.99
CA SER A 40 -0.94 -0.34 5.51
C SER A 40 0.12 0.61 4.96
N GLY A 41 1.16 0.09 4.29
CA GLY A 41 2.21 0.87 3.64
C GLY A 41 1.88 1.34 2.23
N GLN A 42 0.85 0.74 1.62
CA GLN A 42 0.24 1.20 0.39
C GLN A 42 -0.91 2.10 0.81
N SER A 43 -0.84 3.39 0.46
CA SER A 43 -2.07 4.19 0.55
C SER A 43 -3.16 3.42 -0.20
N PRO A 44 -4.43 3.41 0.23
CA PRO A 44 -5.45 2.76 -0.58
C PRO A 44 -5.53 3.37 -1.99
N SER A 45 -4.97 4.56 -2.26
CA SER A 45 -4.64 5.04 -3.60
C SER A 45 -3.57 4.23 -4.38
N GLU A 46 -2.55 3.66 -3.74
CA GLU A 46 -1.53 2.76 -4.34
C GLU A 46 -1.96 1.28 -4.35
N LEU A 47 -2.74 0.85 -3.36
CA LEU A 47 -3.44 -0.45 -3.38
C LEU A 47 -4.46 -0.47 -4.51
N MET A 48 -5.22 0.60 -4.71
CA MET A 48 -6.15 0.74 -5.84
C MET A 48 -5.44 1.06 -7.16
N GLY A 49 -4.31 1.77 -7.13
CA GLY A 49 -3.42 1.90 -8.29
C GLY A 49 -2.93 0.54 -8.75
N SER A 50 -2.33 -0.27 -7.89
CA SER A 50 -1.79 -1.59 -8.27
C SER A 50 -2.86 -2.67 -8.53
N PHE A 51 -3.98 -2.67 -7.79
CA PHE A 51 -5.06 -3.64 -8.02
C PHE A 51 -6.00 -3.25 -9.16
N LEU A 52 -6.23 -1.96 -9.46
CA LEU A 52 -7.18 -1.54 -10.49
C LEU A 52 -6.55 -0.85 -11.73
N SER A 53 -5.31 -0.34 -11.69
CA SER A 53 -4.67 0.36 -12.82
C SER A 53 -3.97 -0.54 -13.85
N SER A 54 -4.29 -1.84 -13.89
CA SER A 54 -3.79 -2.69 -14.98
C SER A 54 -4.53 -2.47 -16.32
N SER A 55 -5.35 -1.42 -16.41
CA SER A 55 -5.65 -0.74 -17.66
C SER A 55 -4.58 0.34 -17.92
N ASP A 56 -3.57 -0.04 -18.70
CA ASP A 56 -2.60 0.84 -19.35
C ASP A 56 -1.67 1.68 -18.45
N GLU A 57 -0.38 1.71 -18.81
CA GLU A 57 0.70 2.48 -18.17
C GLU A 57 0.50 4.02 -18.25
N ASP A 58 -0.69 4.45 -18.64
CA ASP A 58 -1.11 5.83 -18.76
C ASP A 58 -2.11 6.24 -17.66
N ASP A 59 -2.54 5.39 -16.72
CA ASP A 59 -3.80 5.61 -15.96
C ASP A 59 -3.85 6.80 -14.96
N ASP A 60 -2.73 7.24 -14.39
CA ASP A 60 -2.70 8.52 -13.62
C ASP A 60 -2.80 9.74 -14.55
N GLU A 61 -2.25 9.61 -15.75
CA GLU A 61 -2.50 10.52 -16.86
C GLU A 61 -3.90 10.32 -17.41
N SER A 62 -4.47 9.12 -17.46
CA SER A 62 -5.77 8.82 -18.03
C SER A 62 -6.90 9.30 -17.12
N ARG A 63 -6.75 9.35 -15.80
CA ARG A 63 -7.82 9.88 -14.94
C ARG A 63 -8.02 11.37 -15.18
N ILE A 64 -6.92 12.11 -15.20
CA ILE A 64 -6.92 13.55 -15.53
C ILE A 64 -7.17 13.76 -17.03
N ASP A 65 -6.63 12.93 -17.92
CA ASP A 65 -6.78 13.04 -19.38
C ASP A 65 -8.15 12.53 -19.86
N SER A 66 -8.86 11.67 -19.13
CA SER A 66 -10.26 11.29 -19.38
C SER A 66 -11.18 12.41 -18.93
N GLU A 67 -10.92 13.00 -17.77
CA GLU A 67 -11.57 14.23 -17.30
C GLU A 67 -11.31 15.42 -18.25
N LEU A 68 -10.11 15.51 -18.85
CA LEU A 68 -9.73 16.52 -19.85
C LEU A 68 -10.19 16.16 -21.28
N ARG A 69 -10.30 14.89 -21.67
CA ARG A 69 -10.90 14.44 -22.96
C ARG A 69 -12.38 14.77 -22.97
N PHE A 70 -13.04 14.67 -21.83
CA PHE A 70 -14.38 15.20 -21.62
C PHE A 70 -14.48 16.70 -21.94
N LEU A 71 -13.42 17.46 -21.66
CA LEU A 71 -13.32 18.90 -21.97
C LEU A 71 -12.98 19.17 -23.45
N ALA A 72 -12.42 18.21 -24.17
CA ALA A 72 -12.12 18.32 -25.61
C ALA A 72 -13.30 17.90 -26.52
N GLY A 73 -14.29 17.18 -26.00
CA GLY A 73 -15.51 16.77 -26.71
C GLY A 73 -16.54 17.89 -26.95
N ALA A 74 -16.12 19.16 -26.94
CA ALA A 74 -16.96 20.31 -27.24
C ALA A 74 -17.17 20.53 -28.76
N ASP A 75 -17.29 19.45 -29.53
CA ASP A 75 -17.91 19.47 -30.86
C ASP A 75 -19.17 18.61 -30.80
N TYR A 76 -20.31 19.26 -30.57
CA TYR A 76 -21.59 18.73 -31.03
C TYR A 76 -21.59 18.76 -32.55
N GLY A 77 -21.06 17.70 -33.16
CA GLY A 77 -21.18 17.39 -34.59
C GLY A 77 -21.82 16.01 -34.76
N ASP A 78 -22.78 15.92 -35.67
CA ASP A 78 -23.63 14.75 -35.96
C ASP A 78 -22.91 13.38 -36.05
N PRO A 79 -23.63 12.27 -35.83
CA PRO A 79 -23.07 10.93 -35.86
C PRO A 79 -22.69 10.53 -37.29
N GLU A 80 -21.41 10.57 -37.63
CA GLU A 80 -20.91 9.86 -38.80
C GLU A 80 -20.69 8.38 -38.44
N GLN A 81 -21.43 7.55 -39.16
CA GLN A 81 -21.38 6.09 -39.14
C GLN A 81 -19.95 5.57 -39.28
N GLU A 82 -19.44 4.88 -38.27
CA GLU A 82 -18.34 3.94 -38.47
C GLU A 82 -18.83 2.78 -39.32
N THR A 83 -18.61 2.86 -40.64
CA THR A 83 -18.76 1.72 -41.52
C THR A 83 -17.64 0.74 -41.23
N SER A 84 -18.01 -0.39 -40.64
CA SER A 84 -17.24 -1.62 -40.55
C SER A 84 -16.60 -1.99 -41.90
N SER A 85 -15.29 -2.19 -41.92
CA SER A 85 -14.67 -3.03 -42.95
C SER A 85 -13.91 -4.19 -42.27
N CYS A 86 -14.63 -5.30 -42.10
CA CYS A 86 -14.03 -6.61 -41.93
C CYS A 86 -13.09 -6.91 -43.10
N ALA A 87 -11.84 -7.28 -42.82
CA ALA A 87 -10.95 -7.89 -43.78
C ALA A 87 -10.87 -9.40 -43.50
N ASP A 88 -11.39 -10.18 -44.44
CA ASP A 88 -11.41 -11.65 -44.46
C ASP A 88 -10.01 -12.26 -44.37
N GLN A 89 -9.94 -13.37 -43.63
CA GLN A 89 -8.86 -14.34 -43.68
C GLN A 89 -8.73 -14.96 -45.08
N LYS A 90 -7.50 -15.05 -45.62
CA LYS A 90 -7.08 -16.16 -46.49
C LYS A 90 -5.55 -16.27 -46.64
N THR A 91 -5.02 -17.36 -46.06
CA THR A 91 -4.00 -18.28 -46.61
C THR A 91 -2.59 -17.79 -46.98
N LEU A 92 -1.59 -18.34 -46.26
CA LEU A 92 -0.18 -18.58 -46.66
C LEU A 92 -0.10 -19.85 -47.56
N PRO A 93 0.90 -20.02 -48.48
CA PRO A 93 2.32 -20.25 -48.09
C PRO A 93 3.48 -19.74 -49.03
N SER A 94 4.60 -19.36 -48.39
CA SER A 94 6.08 -19.49 -48.63
C SER A 94 6.71 -19.99 -49.99
N PRO A 95 8.07 -20.01 -50.19
CA PRO A 95 9.15 -19.01 -50.01
C PRO A 95 10.27 -19.03 -51.13
N ALA A 96 11.30 -18.17 -50.97
CA ALA A 96 12.73 -18.31 -51.36
C ALA A 96 13.27 -17.73 -52.70
N LYS A 97 14.27 -16.83 -52.64
CA LYS A 97 15.75 -17.10 -52.77
C LYS A 97 16.60 -15.82 -52.89
N ILE A 98 17.82 -15.92 -52.36
CA ILE A 98 18.91 -14.94 -52.23
C ILE A 98 19.96 -15.11 -53.35
N ASP A 99 20.62 -14.02 -53.74
CA ASP A 99 22.01 -13.83 -54.29
C ASP A 99 22.02 -12.72 -55.38
N ARG A 100 22.98 -11.80 -55.57
CA ARG A 100 24.37 -11.59 -55.11
C ARG A 100 24.86 -10.17 -55.53
N VAL A 101 25.59 -9.50 -54.63
CA VAL A 101 26.92 -8.84 -54.76
C VAL A 101 27.36 -8.20 -56.11
N VAL A 102 27.83 -6.95 -56.12
CA VAL A 102 29.25 -6.53 -56.38
C VAL A 102 29.42 -4.99 -56.42
N SER A 103 30.46 -4.56 -55.70
CA SER A 103 31.16 -3.26 -55.61
C SER A 103 31.54 -2.62 -56.97
N GLY A 104 31.83 -1.34 -57.16
CA GLY A 104 32.40 -0.27 -56.33
C GLY A 104 33.51 0.40 -57.13
N LYS A 105 33.60 1.75 -57.19
CA LYS A 105 34.85 2.46 -57.54
C LYS A 105 34.87 3.93 -57.08
N ARG A 106 35.96 4.22 -56.36
CA ARG A 106 36.54 5.39 -55.67
C ARG A 106 36.56 6.78 -56.39
N LYS A 107 36.23 7.84 -55.62
CA LYS A 107 36.93 9.14 -55.25
C LYS A 107 38.13 9.65 -56.11
N PRO A 108 38.57 10.97 -56.11
CA PRO A 108 38.60 11.91 -54.95
C PRO A 108 38.64 13.48 -55.18
N ARG A 109 38.70 14.25 -54.05
CA ARG A 109 39.28 15.62 -53.79
C ARG A 109 38.50 16.87 -54.28
N LYS A 110 38.49 18.07 -53.65
CA LYS A 110 39.31 18.78 -52.62
C LYS A 110 38.56 20.04 -52.09
N ASN A 111 38.99 20.55 -50.92
CA ASN A 111 38.64 21.77 -50.16
C ASN A 111 38.49 23.12 -50.93
N ASN A 112 37.61 24.04 -50.47
CA ASN A 112 38.01 25.29 -49.76
C ASN A 112 36.84 26.23 -49.35
N LYS A 113 37.08 26.97 -48.24
CA LYS A 113 36.28 28.04 -47.61
C LYS A 113 36.04 29.27 -48.51
N LYS A 114 34.87 29.93 -48.40
CA LYS A 114 34.67 31.31 -47.85
C LYS A 114 33.30 31.93 -48.19
N THR A 115 32.66 32.44 -47.14
CA THR A 115 31.89 33.71 -47.01
C THR A 115 31.00 34.20 -48.15
N GLY A 116 29.70 34.37 -47.87
CA GLY A 116 28.79 35.19 -48.68
C GLY A 116 27.43 35.37 -47.99
N SER A 117 27.21 36.55 -47.41
CA SER A 117 25.95 36.97 -46.81
C SER A 117 24.87 37.15 -47.88
N SER A 118 23.65 36.68 -47.65
CA SER A 118 22.47 37.19 -48.35
C SER A 118 21.35 37.50 -47.36
N ARG A 119 20.87 38.73 -47.50
CA ARG A 119 19.98 39.51 -46.64
C ARG A 119 18.56 38.94 -46.60
N LYS A 120 17.93 39.01 -45.43
CA LYS A 120 16.47 39.03 -45.23
C LYS A 120 15.82 40.18 -46.00
N PRO A 121 14.59 40.04 -46.52
CA PRO A 121 13.65 41.15 -46.63
C PRO A 121 12.80 41.26 -45.33
N PRO A 122 12.37 42.47 -44.95
CA PRO A 122 11.67 42.71 -43.70
C PRO A 122 10.16 42.50 -43.88
N CYS A 123 9.55 41.64 -43.05
CA CYS A 123 8.11 41.71 -42.85
C CYS A 123 7.84 42.76 -41.77
N SER A 124 7.27 43.87 -42.25
CA SER A 124 6.70 44.96 -41.49
C SER A 124 5.67 44.47 -40.47
N SER A 125 5.75 45.07 -39.29
CA SER A 125 4.77 45.05 -38.21
C SER A 125 3.34 45.30 -38.70
N SER A 126 2.50 44.26 -38.60
CA SER A 126 1.07 44.42 -38.34
C SER A 126 0.84 44.06 -36.87
N SER A 127 0.93 45.09 -36.04
CA SER A 127 0.49 45.09 -34.65
C SER A 127 -1.02 44.86 -34.61
N LEU A 128 -1.43 43.63 -34.25
CA LEU A 128 -2.67 43.24 -33.58
C LEU A 128 -2.62 41.70 -33.40
N SER A 129 -2.88 41.24 -32.17
CA SER A 129 -3.10 39.83 -31.73
C SER A 129 -1.91 38.85 -31.65
N ASN A 130 -0.85 39.14 -30.89
CA ASN A 130 0.17 38.12 -30.52
C ASN A 130 0.25 37.80 -29.01
N ASP A 131 -0.42 38.54 -28.13
CA ASP A 131 -0.32 38.31 -26.68
C ASP A 131 -1.22 37.16 -26.18
N ASN A 132 -2.38 36.94 -26.82
CA ASN A 132 -3.35 35.89 -26.45
C ASN A 132 -2.86 34.44 -26.64
N LEU A 133 -1.71 34.21 -27.29
CA LEU A 133 -1.19 32.87 -27.57
C LEU A 133 -0.17 32.38 -26.53
N VAL A 134 0.32 33.27 -25.66
CA VAL A 134 1.45 32.94 -24.76
C VAL A 134 1.00 31.95 -23.69
N GLY A 135 -0.11 32.23 -22.99
CA GLY A 135 -0.66 31.33 -21.96
C GLY A 135 -0.99 29.94 -22.50
N SER A 136 -1.76 29.86 -23.59
CA SER A 136 -2.17 28.57 -24.19
C SER A 136 -0.99 27.77 -24.76
N HIS A 137 0.03 28.43 -25.32
CA HIS A 137 1.23 27.75 -25.80
C HIS A 137 2.06 27.20 -24.63
N LEU A 138 2.23 27.97 -23.56
CA LEU A 138 2.94 27.52 -22.35
C LEU A 138 2.22 26.34 -21.67
N LEU A 139 0.89 26.38 -21.59
CA LEU A 139 0.11 25.28 -21.03
C LEU A 139 0.25 24.00 -21.86
N LYS A 140 0.21 24.09 -23.20
CA LYS A 140 0.47 22.95 -24.09
C LYS A 140 1.87 22.39 -23.89
N GLN A 141 2.87 23.25 -23.73
CA GLN A 141 4.24 22.82 -23.46
C GLN A 141 4.37 22.12 -22.10
N ALA A 142 3.70 22.63 -21.07
CA ALA A 142 3.65 21.98 -19.75
C ALA A 142 3.00 20.60 -19.83
N ARG A 143 1.86 20.47 -20.52
CA ARG A 143 1.18 19.18 -20.75
C ARG A 143 2.06 18.18 -21.50
N SER A 144 2.77 18.64 -22.53
CA SER A 144 3.70 17.79 -23.27
C SER A 144 4.88 17.29 -22.42
N LEU A 145 5.31 18.06 -21.41
CA LEU A 145 6.36 17.60 -20.49
C LEU A 145 5.80 16.61 -19.47
N ILE A 146 4.56 16.81 -19.02
CA ILE A 146 3.83 15.86 -18.16
C ILE A 146 3.76 14.50 -18.87
N SER A 147 3.25 14.49 -20.10
CA SER A 147 3.05 13.28 -20.92
C SER A 147 4.34 12.57 -21.33
N GLN A 148 5.48 13.24 -21.22
CA GLN A 148 6.80 12.65 -21.46
C GLN A 148 7.43 12.14 -20.16
N GLY A 149 6.81 12.39 -19.01
CA GLY A 149 7.37 12.10 -17.69
C GLY A 149 8.61 12.94 -17.35
N GLU A 150 8.90 13.99 -18.13
CA GLU A 150 10.15 14.72 -18.05
C GLU A 150 10.04 15.97 -17.17
N ASN A 151 10.90 16.04 -16.13
CA ASN A 151 11.18 17.25 -15.34
C ASN A 151 9.91 17.97 -14.83
N PRO A 152 9.23 17.43 -13.78
CA PRO A 152 7.98 17.98 -13.26
C PRO A 152 8.13 19.41 -12.73
N GLU A 153 9.32 19.82 -12.25
CA GLU A 153 9.57 21.20 -11.83
C GLU A 153 9.51 22.19 -13.00
N LYS A 154 10.09 21.81 -14.15
CA LYS A 154 10.03 22.63 -15.37
C LYS A 154 8.60 22.69 -15.92
N ALA A 155 7.87 21.58 -15.89
CA ALA A 155 6.45 21.57 -16.24
C ALA A 155 5.65 22.52 -15.33
N LEU A 156 5.94 22.54 -14.02
CA LEU A 156 5.32 23.44 -13.06
C LEU A 156 5.64 24.92 -13.34
N ASP A 157 6.89 25.27 -13.63
CA ASP A 157 7.26 26.65 -14.00
C ASP A 157 6.46 27.13 -15.22
N LEU A 158 6.38 26.30 -16.26
CA LEU A 158 5.62 26.62 -17.47
C LEU A 158 4.12 26.76 -17.19
N ALA A 159 3.54 25.87 -16.38
CA ALA A 159 2.13 25.92 -16.00
C ALA A 159 1.79 27.15 -15.14
N LEU A 160 2.66 27.52 -14.18
CA LEU A 160 2.48 28.72 -13.36
C LEU A 160 2.59 30.01 -14.19
N ARG A 161 3.51 30.04 -15.17
CA ARG A 161 3.63 31.16 -16.11
C ARG A 161 2.42 31.26 -17.03
N ALA A 162 1.86 30.13 -17.46
CA ALA A 162 0.60 30.09 -18.21
C ALA A 162 -0.55 30.64 -17.37
N LEU A 163 -0.68 30.19 -16.12
CA LEU A 163 -1.71 30.65 -15.19
C LEU A 163 -1.64 32.16 -14.97
N LYS A 164 -0.42 32.69 -14.72
CA LYS A 164 -0.20 34.13 -14.56
C LYS A 164 -0.58 34.92 -15.81
N SER A 165 -0.26 34.40 -17.00
CA SER A 165 -0.67 35.01 -18.27
C SER A 165 -2.20 35.10 -18.37
N PHE A 166 -2.91 34.03 -18.03
CA PHE A 166 -4.38 34.02 -18.07
C PHE A 166 -4.99 35.00 -17.05
N GLU A 167 -4.43 35.10 -15.84
CA GLU A 167 -4.89 36.05 -14.81
C GLU A 167 -4.59 37.52 -15.20
N GLU A 168 -3.43 37.81 -15.79
CA GLU A 168 -3.08 39.15 -16.27
C GLU A 168 -3.99 39.58 -17.44
N GLU A 169 -4.34 38.66 -18.33
CA GLU A 169 -5.29 38.89 -19.41
C GLU A 169 -6.70 39.18 -18.89
N GLU A 170 -7.13 38.54 -17.79
CA GLU A 170 -8.41 38.79 -17.14
C GLU A 170 -8.48 40.23 -16.59
N GLN A 171 -7.40 40.69 -15.94
CA GLN A 171 -7.34 42.02 -15.31
C GLN A 171 -7.28 43.18 -16.33
N GLN A 172 -6.68 42.96 -17.51
CA GLN A 172 -6.48 44.00 -18.52
C GLN A 172 -7.72 44.33 -19.36
N GLN A 173 -8.77 43.50 -19.32
CA GLN A 173 -9.93 43.61 -20.22
C GLN A 173 -11.25 43.92 -19.49
N HIS A 174 -11.29 44.80 -18.50
CA HIS A 174 -12.56 45.26 -17.88
C HIS A 174 -13.42 46.20 -18.77
N SER A 175 -13.69 45.84 -20.04
CA SER A 175 -14.58 46.61 -20.94
C SER A 175 -15.80 45.78 -21.40
N PRO A 176 -17.04 46.25 -21.24
CA PRO A 176 -18.26 45.42 -21.17
C PRO A 176 -18.80 44.87 -22.52
N SER A 177 -17.97 44.67 -23.53
CA SER A 177 -18.44 44.19 -24.85
C SER A 177 -18.13 42.70 -25.07
N SER A 178 -19.16 41.87 -24.90
CA SER A 178 -19.30 40.45 -25.29
C SER A 178 -19.35 39.44 -24.12
N LYS A 179 -20.56 39.22 -23.58
CA LYS A 179 -20.85 38.25 -22.51
C LYS A 179 -20.44 36.81 -22.81
N ASP A 180 -20.46 36.39 -24.08
CA ASP A 180 -20.09 35.02 -24.48
C ASP A 180 -18.57 34.82 -24.57
N TYR A 181 -17.81 35.90 -24.83
CA TYR A 181 -16.35 35.86 -24.91
C TYR A 181 -15.69 35.80 -23.52
N TYR A 182 -16.24 36.50 -22.51
CA TYR A 182 -15.76 36.43 -21.11
C TYR A 182 -15.94 35.03 -20.49
N LYS A 183 -16.91 34.26 -20.98
CA LYS A 183 -17.26 32.93 -20.45
C LYS A 183 -16.17 31.89 -20.72
N SER A 184 -15.52 31.94 -21.89
CA SER A 184 -14.46 31.00 -22.28
C SER A 184 -13.18 31.16 -21.46
N LYS A 185 -12.78 32.41 -21.13
CA LYS A 185 -11.51 32.68 -20.46
C LYS A 185 -11.47 32.24 -18.99
N ASN A 186 -12.59 32.31 -18.28
CA ASN A 186 -12.65 31.85 -16.88
C ASN A 186 -12.44 30.32 -16.78
N LEU A 187 -12.87 29.55 -17.80
CA LEU A 187 -12.61 28.11 -17.84
C LEU A 187 -11.16 27.80 -18.19
N ASP A 188 -10.51 28.58 -19.06
CA ASP A 188 -9.09 28.39 -19.39
C ASP A 188 -8.20 28.54 -18.14
N ILE A 189 -8.52 29.51 -17.26
CA ILE A 189 -7.89 29.67 -15.95
C ILE A 189 -8.09 28.41 -15.11
N VAL A 190 -9.33 27.92 -14.96
CA VAL A 190 -9.65 26.72 -14.18
C VAL A 190 -8.93 25.47 -14.71
N MET A 191 -8.89 25.28 -16.03
CA MET A 191 -8.16 24.17 -16.65
C MET A 191 -6.65 24.26 -16.42
N CYS A 192 -6.09 25.47 -16.40
CA CYS A 192 -4.69 25.68 -16.04
C CYS A 192 -4.44 25.38 -14.56
N MET A 193 -5.38 25.75 -13.67
CA MET A 193 -5.31 25.45 -12.24
C MET A 193 -5.31 23.95 -11.95
N HIS A 194 -6.12 23.15 -12.65
CA HIS A 194 -6.10 21.69 -12.52
C HIS A 194 -4.73 21.09 -12.90
N VAL A 195 -4.11 21.57 -13.97
CA VAL A 195 -2.76 21.13 -14.37
C VAL A 195 -1.71 21.53 -13.32
N VAL A 196 -1.78 22.76 -12.81
CA VAL A 196 -0.89 23.23 -11.72
C VAL A 196 -1.07 22.40 -10.46
N ALA A 197 -2.31 22.10 -10.08
CA ALA A 197 -2.63 21.27 -8.92
C ALA A 197 -2.08 19.85 -9.04
N ALA A 198 -2.24 19.22 -10.21
CA ALA A 198 -1.67 17.90 -10.49
C ALA A 198 -0.14 17.89 -10.39
N LEU A 199 0.53 18.92 -10.90
CA LEU A 199 1.98 19.09 -10.80
C LEU A 199 2.45 19.32 -9.36
N TYR A 200 1.70 20.11 -8.57
CA TYR A 200 1.98 20.26 -7.15
C TYR A 200 1.88 18.93 -6.40
N ARG A 201 0.88 18.09 -6.71
CA ARG A 201 0.78 16.73 -6.13
C ARG A 201 1.99 15.88 -6.48
N ARG A 202 2.37 15.84 -7.76
CA ARG A 202 3.53 15.07 -8.25
C ARG A 202 4.86 15.46 -7.59
N LEU A 203 4.97 16.71 -7.15
CA LEU A 203 6.15 17.24 -6.44
C LEU A 203 6.05 17.12 -4.90
N GLY A 204 4.98 16.49 -4.37
CA GLY A 204 4.75 16.36 -2.93
C GLY A 204 4.29 17.66 -2.24
N ARG A 205 3.97 18.70 -3.00
CA ARG A 205 3.53 20.02 -2.50
C ARG A 205 2.00 20.03 -2.30
N ILE A 206 1.50 19.09 -1.50
CA ILE A 206 0.07 18.77 -1.41
C ILE A 206 -0.77 19.96 -0.91
N GLY A 207 -0.28 20.71 0.08
CA GLY A 207 -1.01 21.87 0.63
C GLY A 207 -1.20 23.02 -0.37
N GLU A 208 -0.31 23.17 -1.36
CA GLU A 208 -0.50 24.15 -2.44
C GLU A 208 -1.49 23.65 -3.48
N SER A 209 -1.51 22.34 -3.75
CA SER A 209 -2.51 21.72 -4.61
C SER A 209 -3.93 21.96 -4.09
N VAL A 210 -4.17 21.73 -2.80
CA VAL A 210 -5.48 21.98 -2.16
C VAL A 210 -5.95 23.42 -2.37
N ARG A 211 -5.11 24.41 -2.10
CA ARG A 211 -5.47 25.83 -2.25
C ARG A 211 -5.85 26.19 -3.69
N VAL A 212 -5.11 25.66 -4.66
CA VAL A 212 -5.40 25.89 -6.09
C VAL A 212 -6.73 25.25 -6.48
N LEU A 213 -6.99 24.03 -6.03
CA LEU A 213 -8.23 23.31 -6.34
C LEU A 213 -9.46 23.91 -5.64
N GLU A 214 -9.35 24.35 -4.39
CA GLU A 214 -10.44 25.04 -3.68
C GLU A 214 -10.87 26.30 -4.44
N ARG A 215 -9.91 27.08 -4.95
CA ARG A 215 -10.22 28.23 -5.81
C ARG A 215 -10.77 27.79 -7.17
N SER A 216 -10.37 26.64 -7.72
CA SER A 216 -10.81 26.19 -9.04
C SER A 216 -12.28 25.74 -9.06
N ILE A 217 -12.83 25.23 -7.96
CA ILE A 217 -14.24 24.81 -7.86
C ILE A 217 -15.22 25.98 -7.59
N GLU A 218 -14.71 27.14 -7.16
CA GLU A 218 -15.52 28.35 -6.91
C GLU A 218 -15.80 29.15 -8.19
N ILE A 219 -14.89 29.10 -9.17
CA ILE A 219 -15.00 29.88 -10.42
C ILE A 219 -16.15 29.38 -11.33
N PRO A 220 -16.38 28.07 -11.53
CA PRO A 220 -17.42 27.59 -12.42
C PRO A 220 -18.84 27.72 -11.82
N GLU A 221 -19.75 28.31 -12.59
CA GLU A 221 -21.17 28.43 -12.21
C GLU A 221 -22.02 27.42 -13.01
N MET A 222 -22.73 26.55 -12.29
CA MET A 222 -23.52 25.45 -12.88
C MET A 222 -24.60 25.94 -13.87
N ASP A 223 -25.22 27.08 -13.58
CA ASP A 223 -26.29 27.66 -14.41
C ASP A 223 -25.81 28.14 -15.79
N LYS A 224 -24.50 28.28 -15.96
CA LYS A 224 -23.88 28.75 -17.20
C LYS A 224 -23.69 27.64 -18.25
N GLY A 225 -24.00 26.39 -17.95
CA GLY A 225 -24.00 25.29 -18.92
C GLY A 225 -22.98 24.18 -18.63
N PRO A 226 -22.93 23.14 -19.49
CA PRO A 226 -22.26 21.87 -19.18
C PRO A 226 -20.76 22.03 -18.95
N SER A 227 -20.07 22.90 -19.68
CA SER A 227 -18.62 23.11 -19.52
C SER A 227 -18.23 23.61 -18.12
N HIS A 228 -19.06 24.45 -17.50
CA HIS A 228 -18.81 24.89 -16.12
C HIS A 228 -19.03 23.74 -15.13
N ALA A 229 -20.03 22.90 -15.37
CA ALA A 229 -20.28 21.75 -14.52
C ALA A 229 -19.16 20.71 -14.60
N ILE A 230 -18.64 20.45 -15.80
CA ILE A 230 -17.50 19.55 -16.03
C ILE A 230 -16.26 20.09 -15.33
N ALA A 231 -15.99 21.39 -15.45
CA ALA A 231 -14.86 22.02 -14.77
C ALA A 231 -14.98 21.89 -13.23
N LYS A 232 -16.18 22.13 -12.68
CA LYS A 232 -16.42 21.96 -11.25
C LYS A 232 -16.29 20.51 -10.80
N PHE A 233 -16.85 19.58 -11.57
CA PHE A 233 -16.73 18.14 -11.36
C PHE A 233 -15.26 17.72 -11.26
N ALA A 234 -14.43 18.05 -12.27
CA ALA A 234 -13.01 17.69 -12.29
C ALA A 234 -12.24 18.25 -11.07
N GLY A 235 -12.55 19.49 -10.67
CA GLY A 235 -11.97 20.07 -9.45
C GLY A 235 -12.36 19.30 -8.18
N CYS A 236 -13.62 18.88 -8.06
CA CYS A 236 -14.07 18.02 -6.96
C CYS A 236 -13.38 16.65 -6.96
N MET A 237 -13.25 16.00 -8.12
CA MET A 237 -12.56 14.71 -8.21
C MET A 237 -11.09 14.84 -7.79
N GLN A 238 -10.38 15.87 -8.29
CA GLN A 238 -9.01 16.13 -7.89
C GLN A 238 -8.87 16.47 -6.40
N LEU A 239 -9.82 17.21 -5.80
CA LEU A 239 -9.82 17.43 -4.35
C LEU A 239 -9.99 16.12 -3.59
N GLY A 240 -10.87 15.23 -4.05
CA GLY A 240 -11.03 13.87 -3.53
C GLY A 240 -9.69 13.15 -3.45
N ASP A 241 -8.95 13.08 -4.57
CA ASP A 241 -7.64 12.40 -4.59
C ASP A 241 -6.63 13.08 -3.67
N THR A 242 -6.64 14.41 -3.64
CA THR A 242 -5.67 15.21 -2.88
C THR A 242 -5.87 15.00 -1.38
N TYR A 243 -7.12 14.96 -0.92
CA TYR A 243 -7.44 14.67 0.47
C TYR A 243 -7.23 13.20 0.83
N ALA A 244 -7.48 12.26 -0.10
CA ALA A 244 -7.11 10.85 0.09
C ALA A 244 -5.59 10.69 0.29
N ALA A 245 -4.77 11.38 -0.52
CA ALA A 245 -3.32 11.37 -0.37
C ALA A 245 -2.82 12.03 0.94
N LEU A 246 -3.59 12.96 1.51
CA LEU A 246 -3.33 13.53 2.85
C LEU A 246 -3.78 12.62 4.00
N GLY A 247 -4.57 11.58 3.73
CA GLY A 247 -5.21 10.75 4.75
C GLY A 247 -6.46 11.37 5.38
N GLU A 248 -6.98 12.47 4.83
CA GLU A 248 -8.22 13.12 5.30
C GLU A 248 -9.44 12.50 4.60
N MET A 249 -9.79 11.29 5.03
CA MET A 249 -10.74 10.42 4.32
C MET A 249 -12.16 10.99 4.27
N GLU A 250 -12.61 11.66 5.32
CA GLU A 250 -13.95 12.27 5.37
C GLU A 250 -14.10 13.39 4.34
N LYS A 251 -13.05 14.20 4.14
CA LYS A 251 -13.06 15.25 3.11
C LYS A 251 -12.97 14.63 1.71
N SER A 252 -12.15 13.59 1.54
CA SER A 252 -12.07 12.85 0.29
C SER A 252 -13.46 12.34 -0.15
N VAL A 253 -14.15 11.62 0.74
CA VAL A 253 -15.53 11.14 0.52
C VAL A 253 -16.48 12.29 0.17
N ALA A 254 -16.42 13.41 0.90
CA ALA A 254 -17.29 14.55 0.66
C ALA A 254 -17.09 15.16 -0.74
N PHE A 255 -15.85 15.29 -1.21
CA PHE A 255 -15.57 15.84 -2.53
C PHE A 255 -15.93 14.89 -3.67
N TYR A 256 -15.69 13.59 -3.54
CA TYR A 256 -16.17 12.61 -4.53
C TYR A 256 -17.70 12.57 -4.58
N ALA A 257 -18.38 12.62 -3.42
CA ALA A 257 -19.84 12.67 -3.38
C ALA A 257 -20.39 13.95 -4.02
N ALA A 258 -19.72 15.09 -3.83
CA ALA A 258 -20.07 16.35 -4.52
C ALA A 258 -19.88 16.24 -6.04
N GLY A 259 -18.79 15.62 -6.49
CA GLY A 259 -18.56 15.32 -7.92
C GLY A 259 -19.67 14.45 -8.50
N LEU A 260 -20.03 13.36 -7.82
CA LEU A 260 -21.13 12.50 -8.23
C LEU A 260 -22.46 13.26 -8.39
N GLU A 261 -22.78 14.14 -7.43
CA GLU A 261 -24.01 14.93 -7.48
C GLU A 261 -24.01 15.94 -8.64
N ILE A 262 -22.87 16.61 -8.90
CA ILE A 262 -22.70 17.49 -10.07
C ILE A 262 -22.94 16.69 -11.36
N GLN A 263 -22.31 15.53 -11.49
CA GLN A 263 -22.44 14.71 -12.69
C GLN A 263 -23.87 14.20 -12.86
N ARG A 264 -24.53 13.78 -11.77
CA ARG A 264 -25.93 13.34 -11.75
C ARG A 264 -26.88 14.43 -12.22
N GLN A 265 -26.69 15.67 -11.77
CA GLN A 265 -27.53 16.81 -12.17
C GLN A 265 -27.41 17.16 -13.66
N VAL A 266 -26.22 16.99 -14.25
CA VAL A 266 -25.94 17.38 -15.64
C VAL A 266 -26.34 16.29 -16.63
N LEU A 267 -26.05 15.03 -16.29
CA LEU A 267 -26.21 13.90 -17.21
C LEU A 267 -27.49 13.09 -16.98
N GLY A 268 -28.10 13.22 -15.79
CA GLY A 268 -29.26 12.43 -15.38
C GLY A 268 -28.87 11.07 -14.78
N GLU A 269 -29.80 10.43 -14.07
CA GLU A 269 -29.55 9.28 -13.18
C GLU A 269 -29.10 7.98 -13.89
N ASN A 270 -29.30 7.86 -15.20
CA ASN A 270 -29.03 6.62 -15.97
C ASN A 270 -27.79 6.72 -16.88
N ASP A 271 -26.97 7.77 -16.76
CA ASP A 271 -25.77 7.91 -17.58
C ASP A 271 -24.67 6.94 -17.12
N LEU A 272 -24.11 6.16 -18.05
CA LEU A 272 -23.11 5.13 -17.76
C LEU A 272 -21.87 5.65 -17.02
N ARG A 273 -21.53 6.94 -17.22
CA ARG A 273 -20.36 7.56 -16.59
C ARG A 273 -20.53 7.75 -15.08
N LEU A 274 -21.78 7.77 -14.61
CA LEU A 274 -22.06 7.74 -13.17
C LEU A 274 -21.50 6.46 -12.54
N GLY A 275 -21.47 5.33 -13.26
CA GLY A 275 -20.90 4.08 -12.75
C GLY A 275 -19.44 4.23 -12.33
N GLY A 276 -18.63 4.90 -13.15
CA GLY A 276 -17.23 5.22 -12.81
C GLY A 276 -17.11 6.09 -11.56
N THR A 277 -17.92 7.13 -11.45
CA THR A 277 -17.91 8.02 -10.28
C THR A 277 -18.43 7.35 -9.02
N CYS A 278 -19.45 6.48 -9.14
CA CYS A 278 -19.94 5.67 -8.04
C CYS A 278 -18.85 4.73 -7.51
N ARG A 279 -18.03 4.15 -8.40
CA ARG A 279 -16.86 3.39 -8.00
C ARG A 279 -15.90 4.26 -7.20
N TYR A 280 -15.48 5.45 -7.67
CA TYR A 280 -14.58 6.33 -6.88
C TYR A 280 -15.12 6.70 -5.49
N VAL A 281 -16.43 6.94 -5.36
CA VAL A 281 -17.05 7.17 -4.05
C VAL A 281 -17.01 5.91 -3.19
N ALA A 282 -17.30 4.74 -3.76
CA ALA A 282 -17.23 3.45 -3.05
C ALA A 282 -15.81 3.18 -2.55
N GLU A 283 -14.81 3.43 -3.40
CA GLU A 283 -13.39 3.34 -3.07
C GLU A 283 -13.05 4.20 -1.87
N ALA A 284 -13.39 5.49 -1.91
CA ALA A 284 -13.16 6.41 -0.80
C ALA A 284 -13.82 5.95 0.51
N HIS A 285 -15.04 5.39 0.45
CA HIS A 285 -15.69 4.80 1.61
C HIS A 285 -14.96 3.54 2.14
N VAL A 286 -14.42 2.69 1.27
CA VAL A 286 -13.56 1.56 1.70
C VAL A 286 -12.35 2.08 2.47
N GLN A 287 -11.69 3.12 1.94
CA GLN A 287 -10.52 3.70 2.59
C GLN A 287 -10.88 4.35 3.94
N ALA A 288 -12.10 4.89 4.07
CA ALA A 288 -12.67 5.41 5.32
C ALA A 288 -13.23 4.33 6.25
N MET A 289 -13.11 3.04 5.90
CA MET A 289 -13.69 1.89 6.62
C MET A 289 -15.22 1.93 6.78
N GLN A 290 -15.92 2.63 5.88
CA GLN A 290 -17.37 2.76 5.83
C GLN A 290 -17.96 1.73 4.86
N PHE A 291 -17.84 0.44 5.19
CA PHE A 291 -18.12 -0.65 4.26
C PHE A 291 -19.58 -0.74 3.78
N ASP A 292 -20.55 -0.34 4.61
CA ASP A 292 -21.97 -0.37 4.21
C ASP A 292 -22.31 0.68 3.13
N GLU A 293 -21.77 1.89 3.25
CA GLU A 293 -21.93 2.91 2.21
C GLU A 293 -21.10 2.58 0.97
N ALA A 294 -19.89 2.02 1.14
CA ALA A 294 -19.09 1.52 0.03
C ALA A 294 -19.85 0.47 -0.80
N GLU A 295 -20.49 -0.48 -0.13
CA GLU A 295 -21.28 -1.53 -0.77
C GLU A 295 -22.43 -0.94 -1.60
N LYS A 296 -23.19 -0.01 -1.02
CA LYS A 296 -24.29 0.68 -1.70
C LYS A 296 -23.82 1.39 -2.96
N MET A 297 -22.71 2.12 -2.87
CA MET A 297 -22.13 2.84 -4.00
C MET A 297 -21.63 1.89 -5.09
N CYS A 298 -21.01 0.78 -4.71
CA CYS A 298 -20.52 -0.23 -5.65
C CYS A 298 -21.66 -1.00 -6.34
N ARG A 299 -22.73 -1.33 -5.61
CA ARG A 299 -23.95 -1.93 -6.20
C ARG A 299 -24.62 -0.99 -7.19
N MET A 300 -24.71 0.30 -6.86
CA MET A 300 -25.22 1.31 -7.80
C MET A 300 -24.36 1.41 -9.06
N ALA A 301 -23.03 1.30 -8.95
CA ALA A 301 -22.15 1.27 -10.12
C ALA A 301 -22.45 0.08 -11.05
N LEU A 302 -22.67 -1.11 -10.47
CA LEU A 302 -23.05 -2.32 -11.21
C LEU A 302 -24.45 -2.21 -11.84
N GLU A 303 -25.42 -1.62 -11.14
CA GLU A 303 -26.78 -1.39 -11.65
C GLU A 303 -26.80 -0.43 -12.84
N ILE A 304 -26.04 0.66 -12.77
CA ILE A 304 -25.93 1.67 -13.84
C ILE A 304 -25.30 1.05 -15.10
N ARG A 305 -24.27 0.21 -14.94
CA ARG A 305 -23.66 -0.51 -16.08
C ARG A 305 -24.57 -1.61 -16.63
N GLY A 306 -25.44 -2.20 -15.82
CA GLY A 306 -26.40 -3.21 -16.25
C GLY A 306 -25.76 -4.35 -17.05
N HIS A 307 -26.17 -4.50 -18.31
CA HIS A 307 -25.65 -5.50 -19.27
C HIS A 307 -24.59 -4.94 -20.23
N ASP A 308 -23.95 -3.81 -19.91
CA ASP A 308 -23.00 -3.16 -20.80
C ASP A 308 -21.91 -4.09 -21.34
N ASN A 309 -21.57 -3.86 -22.61
CA ASN A 309 -20.57 -4.60 -23.38
C ASN A 309 -19.11 -4.25 -22.98
N ASN A 310 -18.86 -3.70 -21.80
CA ASN A 310 -17.50 -3.45 -21.30
C ASN A 310 -17.17 -4.39 -20.12
N PRO A 311 -16.63 -5.60 -20.39
CA PRO A 311 -16.37 -6.61 -19.37
C PRO A 311 -15.33 -6.16 -18.33
N CYS A 312 -14.41 -5.28 -18.71
CA CYS A 312 -13.29 -4.85 -17.86
C CYS A 312 -13.76 -3.97 -16.71
N GLU A 313 -14.62 -2.99 -16.99
CA GLU A 313 -15.13 -2.09 -15.95
C GLU A 313 -16.10 -2.80 -14.99
N GLY A 314 -16.97 -3.66 -15.53
CA GLY A 314 -17.86 -4.49 -14.71
C GLY A 314 -17.09 -5.51 -13.87
N ALA A 315 -15.90 -5.95 -14.31
CA ALA A 315 -15.00 -6.76 -13.50
C ALA A 315 -14.33 -5.96 -12.39
N ALA A 316 -13.93 -4.70 -12.64
CA ALA A 316 -13.37 -3.82 -11.62
C ALA A 316 -14.36 -3.57 -10.47
N ASP A 317 -15.62 -3.27 -10.79
CA ASP A 317 -16.67 -3.07 -9.78
C ASP A 317 -16.93 -4.35 -8.97
N ARG A 318 -16.95 -5.52 -9.62
CA ARG A 318 -17.10 -6.81 -8.93
C ARG A 318 -15.93 -7.13 -8.01
N ARG A 319 -14.69 -6.81 -8.41
CA ARG A 319 -13.52 -6.95 -7.53
C ARG A 319 -13.62 -6.06 -6.30
N LEU A 320 -14.06 -4.82 -6.48
CA LEU A 320 -14.28 -3.89 -5.36
C LEU A 320 -15.38 -4.39 -4.42
N LEU A 321 -16.50 -4.88 -4.96
CA LEU A 321 -17.56 -5.48 -4.15
C LEU A 321 -17.08 -6.74 -3.41
N GLY A 322 -16.27 -7.58 -4.07
CA GLY A 322 -15.63 -8.73 -3.45
C GLY A 322 -14.74 -8.33 -2.27
N LEU A 323 -13.95 -7.26 -2.41
CA LEU A 323 -13.13 -6.70 -1.33
C LEU A 323 -14.01 -6.19 -0.17
N ILE A 324 -15.06 -5.41 -0.47
CA ILE A 324 -15.98 -4.87 0.55
C ILE A 324 -16.63 -6.00 1.35
N LEU A 325 -17.16 -7.03 0.67
CA LEU A 325 -17.79 -8.19 1.31
C LEU A 325 -16.77 -9.00 2.11
N HIS A 326 -15.55 -9.15 1.62
CA HIS A 326 -14.46 -9.76 2.37
C HIS A 326 -14.20 -8.99 3.67
N SER A 327 -14.05 -7.67 3.62
CA SER A 327 -13.82 -6.84 4.82
C SER A 327 -15.00 -6.88 5.81
N LYS A 328 -16.22 -7.11 5.34
CA LYS A 328 -17.41 -7.32 6.19
C LYS A 328 -17.50 -8.73 6.80
N GLY A 329 -16.66 -9.67 6.36
CA GLY A 329 -16.71 -11.09 6.76
C GLY A 329 -17.71 -11.93 5.98
N GLU A 330 -18.31 -11.41 4.92
CA GLU A 330 -19.26 -12.10 4.05
C GLU A 330 -18.52 -12.90 2.96
N TYR A 331 -17.77 -13.93 3.38
CA TYR A 331 -16.82 -14.64 2.50
C TYR A 331 -17.48 -15.33 1.30
N GLU A 332 -18.69 -15.88 1.45
CA GLU A 332 -19.39 -16.56 0.35
C GLU A 332 -19.76 -15.57 -0.77
N GLY A 333 -20.31 -14.41 -0.40
CA GLY A 333 -20.63 -13.33 -1.34
C GLY A 333 -19.36 -12.76 -1.98
N ALA A 334 -18.28 -12.62 -1.21
CA ALA A 334 -16.99 -12.17 -1.75
C ALA A 334 -16.46 -13.13 -2.83
N ILE A 335 -16.48 -14.44 -2.56
CA ILE A 335 -16.06 -15.48 -3.52
C ILE A 335 -16.90 -15.38 -4.79
N GLU A 336 -18.23 -15.24 -4.67
CA GLU A 336 -19.11 -15.10 -5.82
C GLU A 336 -18.70 -13.91 -6.71
N GLN A 337 -18.49 -12.73 -6.11
CA GLN A 337 -18.13 -11.53 -6.86
C GLN A 337 -16.75 -11.65 -7.53
N TYR A 338 -15.76 -12.21 -6.85
CA TYR A 338 -14.45 -12.45 -7.46
C TYR A 338 -14.51 -13.49 -8.58
N VAL A 339 -15.30 -14.57 -8.44
CA VAL A 339 -15.51 -15.53 -9.54
C VAL A 339 -16.19 -14.85 -10.72
N LEU A 340 -17.23 -14.05 -10.50
CA LEU A 340 -17.89 -13.28 -11.57
C LEU A 340 -16.93 -12.29 -12.23
N ALA A 341 -16.04 -11.65 -11.47
CA ALA A 341 -14.99 -10.80 -12.02
C ALA A 341 -14.00 -11.60 -12.89
N SER A 342 -13.60 -12.81 -12.45
CA SER A 342 -12.71 -13.68 -13.25
C SER A 342 -13.34 -14.08 -14.58
N LEU A 343 -14.64 -14.40 -14.59
CA LEU A 343 -15.39 -14.79 -15.78
C LEU A 343 -15.53 -13.61 -16.76
N ALA A 344 -15.80 -12.41 -16.23
CA ALA A 344 -15.87 -11.19 -17.02
C ALA A 344 -14.51 -10.87 -17.68
N VAL A 345 -13.40 -10.99 -16.95
CA VAL A 345 -12.04 -10.79 -17.51
C VAL A 345 -11.67 -11.88 -18.52
N ALA A 346 -12.14 -13.11 -18.33
CA ALA A 346 -11.92 -14.22 -19.26
C ALA A 346 -12.81 -14.16 -20.52
N GLY A 347 -13.78 -13.24 -20.60
CA GLY A 347 -14.70 -13.10 -21.73
C GLY A 347 -15.73 -14.23 -21.86
N VAL A 348 -15.91 -15.05 -20.81
CA VAL A 348 -16.87 -16.16 -20.81
C VAL A 348 -18.27 -15.62 -20.50
N HIS A 349 -19.17 -15.67 -21.48
CA HIS A 349 -20.57 -15.24 -21.33
C HIS A 349 -21.49 -16.47 -21.30
N GLY A 350 -22.28 -16.66 -20.23
CA GLY A 350 -23.41 -17.62 -20.20
C GLY A 350 -23.36 -18.74 -19.13
N GLN A 351 -24.31 -19.68 -19.23
CA GLN A 351 -24.55 -20.81 -18.31
C GLN A 351 -23.45 -21.89 -18.28
N GLU A 352 -22.34 -21.71 -18.98
CA GLU A 352 -21.15 -22.59 -18.89
C GLU A 352 -20.22 -22.19 -17.73
N ALA A 353 -20.54 -21.12 -17.00
CA ALA A 353 -19.80 -20.63 -15.84
C ALA A 353 -19.71 -21.63 -14.67
N GLU A 354 -20.66 -22.56 -14.53
CA GLU A 354 -20.68 -23.53 -13.42
C GLU A 354 -19.72 -24.72 -13.59
N ALA A 355 -19.13 -24.91 -14.79
CA ALA A 355 -18.33 -26.10 -15.09
C ALA A 355 -16.95 -25.82 -15.71
N ALA A 356 -16.61 -24.57 -16.01
CA ALA A 356 -15.31 -24.25 -16.59
C ALA A 356 -14.22 -24.25 -15.50
N THR A 357 -13.36 -25.26 -15.51
CA THR A 357 -11.97 -25.12 -15.05
C THR A 357 -11.34 -23.99 -15.83
N ILE A 358 -11.32 -22.78 -15.26
CA ILE A 358 -10.90 -21.56 -15.93
C ILE A 358 -9.42 -21.70 -16.34
N GLU A 359 -9.17 -21.90 -17.64
CA GLU A 359 -7.81 -21.79 -18.19
C GLU A 359 -7.43 -20.30 -18.21
N CYS A 360 -6.77 -19.89 -17.14
CA CYS A 360 -6.42 -18.51 -16.76
C CYS A 360 -5.27 -17.90 -17.59
N GLU A 361 -5.24 -18.05 -18.92
CA GLU A 361 -3.93 -17.93 -19.59
C GLU A 361 -3.43 -16.52 -19.95
N ASN A 362 -4.25 -15.47 -20.16
CA ASN A 362 -3.72 -14.31 -20.91
C ASN A 362 -3.97 -12.87 -20.42
N HIS A 363 -4.67 -12.60 -19.30
CA HIS A 363 -4.89 -11.21 -18.86
C HIS A 363 -4.21 -10.90 -17.51
N PRO A 364 -3.35 -9.87 -17.41
CA PRO A 364 -2.69 -9.46 -16.14
C PRO A 364 -3.67 -9.22 -14.99
N LEU A 365 -4.85 -8.64 -15.26
CA LEU A 365 -5.95 -8.50 -14.30
C LEU A 365 -6.39 -9.81 -13.62
N ILE A 366 -6.10 -10.99 -14.18
CA ILE A 366 -6.47 -12.27 -13.53
C ILE A 366 -5.69 -12.45 -12.22
N ALA A 367 -4.45 -11.97 -12.12
CA ALA A 367 -3.67 -12.05 -10.88
C ALA A 367 -4.37 -11.36 -9.70
N SER A 368 -4.99 -10.20 -9.97
CA SER A 368 -5.75 -9.43 -8.97
C SER A 368 -6.99 -10.14 -8.41
N VAL A 369 -7.44 -11.21 -9.07
CA VAL A 369 -8.59 -12.02 -8.66
C VAL A 369 -8.15 -13.32 -8.02
N CYS A 370 -7.10 -13.97 -8.55
CA CYS A 370 -6.61 -15.24 -8.03
C CYS A 370 -6.07 -15.15 -6.60
N VAL A 371 -5.36 -14.07 -6.24
CA VAL A 371 -4.82 -13.91 -4.88
C VAL A 371 -5.95 -13.77 -3.84
N PRO A 372 -6.93 -12.86 -3.99
CA PRO A 372 -8.07 -12.79 -3.06
C PRO A 372 -8.91 -14.08 -3.01
N LEU A 373 -9.13 -14.75 -4.15
CA LEU A 373 -9.83 -16.05 -4.15
C LEU A 373 -9.06 -17.12 -3.37
N ALA A 374 -7.74 -17.17 -3.53
CA ALA A 374 -6.91 -18.10 -2.77
C ALA A 374 -7.04 -17.90 -1.26
N ASP A 375 -7.00 -16.64 -0.80
CA ASP A 375 -7.19 -16.29 0.62
C ASP A 375 -8.61 -16.64 1.11
N LEU A 376 -9.65 -16.23 0.38
CA LEU A 376 -11.05 -16.50 0.74
C LEU A 376 -11.35 -18.01 0.83
N TYR A 377 -10.90 -18.79 -0.15
CA TYR A 377 -11.06 -20.26 -0.11
C TYR A 377 -10.25 -20.87 1.04
N HIS A 378 -9.10 -20.30 1.41
CA HIS A 378 -8.35 -20.74 2.58
C HIS A 378 -9.15 -20.51 3.87
N ARG A 379 -9.69 -19.30 4.06
CA ARG A 379 -10.49 -18.92 5.24
C ARG A 379 -11.76 -19.77 5.39
N VAL A 380 -12.41 -20.13 4.29
CA VAL A 380 -13.60 -21.01 4.27
C VAL A 380 -13.23 -22.50 4.48
N GLY A 381 -11.94 -22.85 4.52
CA GLY A 381 -11.46 -24.22 4.72
C GLY A 381 -11.47 -25.08 3.43
N LYS A 382 -11.65 -24.46 2.28
CA LYS A 382 -11.58 -25.08 0.95
C LYS A 382 -10.13 -25.06 0.43
N PHE A 383 -9.28 -25.82 1.11
CA PHE A 383 -7.82 -25.78 0.88
C PHE A 383 -7.38 -26.23 -0.52
N LYS A 384 -8.15 -27.10 -1.19
CA LYS A 384 -7.81 -27.56 -2.56
C LYS A 384 -8.00 -26.45 -3.58
N GLU A 385 -9.12 -25.74 -3.48
CA GLU A 385 -9.46 -24.59 -4.29
C GLU A 385 -8.50 -23.44 -4.01
N SER A 386 -8.19 -23.17 -2.73
CA SER A 386 -7.19 -22.19 -2.35
C SER A 386 -5.84 -22.45 -3.01
N ARG A 387 -5.33 -23.70 -2.94
CA ARG A 387 -4.07 -24.09 -3.59
C ARG A 387 -4.13 -23.93 -5.11
N TYR A 388 -5.26 -24.29 -5.73
CA TYR A 388 -5.46 -24.11 -7.17
C TYR A 388 -5.34 -22.63 -7.58
N TYR A 389 -5.95 -21.71 -6.82
CA TYR A 389 -5.85 -20.28 -7.09
C TYR A 389 -4.46 -19.71 -6.78
N CYS A 390 -3.74 -20.21 -5.77
CA CYS A 390 -2.33 -19.86 -5.56
C CYS A 390 -1.47 -20.23 -6.78
N GLU A 391 -1.63 -21.44 -7.31
CA GLU A 391 -0.87 -21.90 -8.49
C GLU A 391 -1.19 -21.08 -9.73
N ASN A 392 -2.46 -20.70 -9.92
CA ASN A 392 -2.86 -19.81 -11.02
C ASN A 392 -2.28 -18.40 -10.85
N ALA A 393 -2.31 -17.84 -9.64
CA ALA A 393 -1.70 -16.53 -9.36
C ALA A 393 -0.19 -16.55 -9.71
N LEU A 394 0.54 -17.58 -9.29
CA LEU A 394 1.97 -17.72 -9.60
C LEU A 394 2.28 -17.85 -11.10
N ARG A 395 1.35 -18.35 -11.91
CA ARG A 395 1.51 -18.42 -13.38
C ARG A 395 1.34 -17.06 -14.06
N VAL A 396 0.46 -16.21 -13.51
CA VAL A 396 0.10 -14.92 -14.13
C VAL A 396 0.95 -13.77 -13.60
N LEU A 397 1.34 -13.79 -12.31
CA LEU A 397 2.12 -12.72 -11.67
C LEU A 397 3.37 -12.30 -12.44
N PRO A 398 4.22 -13.20 -12.99
CA PRO A 398 5.41 -12.80 -13.74
C PRO A 398 5.17 -11.92 -14.98
N LYS A 399 3.91 -11.79 -15.43
CA LYS A 399 3.50 -10.93 -16.54
C LYS A 399 3.02 -9.54 -16.09
N ALA A 400 2.93 -9.28 -14.79
CA ALA A 400 2.44 -8.03 -14.21
C ALA A 400 3.58 -7.02 -13.99
N GLN A 401 3.23 -5.81 -13.53
CA GLN A 401 4.21 -4.81 -13.11
C GLN A 401 4.98 -5.27 -11.84
N PRO A 402 6.24 -4.83 -11.65
CA PRO A 402 7.08 -5.26 -10.53
C PRO A 402 6.44 -5.10 -9.14
N GLU A 403 5.67 -4.03 -8.92
CA GLU A 403 4.99 -3.74 -7.65
C GLU A 403 3.87 -4.75 -7.38
N VAL A 404 3.12 -5.12 -8.43
CA VAL A 404 2.06 -6.14 -8.38
C VAL A 404 2.66 -7.53 -8.18
N ILE A 405 3.81 -7.80 -8.79
CA ILE A 405 4.57 -9.03 -8.54
C ILE A 405 4.97 -9.12 -7.07
N ALA A 406 5.55 -8.05 -6.53
CA ALA A 406 6.10 -8.07 -5.19
C ALA A 406 5.00 -8.21 -4.12
N SER A 407 3.92 -7.42 -4.23
CA SER A 407 2.76 -7.52 -3.34
C SER A 407 2.05 -8.88 -3.45
N GLY A 408 1.75 -9.34 -4.66
CA GLY A 408 1.08 -10.62 -4.86
C GLY A 408 1.89 -11.82 -4.37
N LEU A 409 3.23 -11.78 -4.48
CA LEU A 409 4.10 -12.83 -3.91
C LEU A 409 4.11 -12.80 -2.38
N ALA A 410 4.06 -11.62 -1.76
CA ALA A 410 3.95 -11.49 -0.30
C ALA A 410 2.60 -12.03 0.20
N ASP A 411 1.50 -11.72 -0.46
CA ASP A 411 0.16 -12.24 -0.10
C ASP A 411 0.08 -13.76 -0.25
N LEU A 412 0.62 -14.31 -1.34
CA LEU A 412 0.68 -15.76 -1.53
C LEU A 412 1.55 -16.44 -0.48
N SER A 413 2.61 -15.78 -0.01
CA SER A 413 3.45 -16.33 1.06
C SER A 413 2.65 -16.56 2.34
N ALA A 414 1.75 -15.64 2.68
CA ALA A 414 0.85 -15.77 3.83
C ALA A 414 -0.03 -17.01 3.72
N ILE A 415 -0.62 -17.21 2.54
CA ILE A 415 -1.52 -18.33 2.27
C ILE A 415 -0.77 -19.66 2.31
N TYR A 416 0.46 -19.72 1.79
CA TYR A 416 1.27 -20.93 1.87
C TYR A 416 1.77 -21.22 3.28
N GLU A 417 2.07 -20.19 4.08
CA GLU A 417 2.40 -20.33 5.49
C GLU A 417 1.21 -20.93 6.26
N SER A 418 0.01 -20.39 6.08
CA SER A 418 -1.20 -20.87 6.76
C SER A 418 -1.62 -22.28 6.30
N MET A 419 -1.18 -22.71 5.11
CA MET A 419 -1.26 -24.11 4.65
C MET A 419 -0.24 -25.05 5.31
N GLY A 420 0.65 -24.55 6.17
CA GLY A 420 1.73 -25.30 6.81
C GLY A 420 2.95 -25.51 5.91
N GLU A 421 3.17 -24.64 4.92
CA GLU A 421 4.32 -24.70 3.99
C GLU A 421 5.28 -23.50 4.15
N PRO A 422 5.86 -23.26 5.35
CA PRO A 422 6.66 -22.05 5.65
C PRO A 422 7.92 -21.90 4.77
N LYS A 423 8.47 -23.02 4.26
CA LYS A 423 9.60 -22.96 3.31
C LYS A 423 9.20 -22.40 1.95
N ARG A 424 8.01 -22.75 1.45
CA ARG A 424 7.50 -22.16 0.21
C ARG A 424 7.16 -20.70 0.40
N ALA A 425 6.55 -20.34 1.54
CA ALA A 425 6.30 -18.95 1.91
C ALA A 425 7.60 -18.14 1.90
N LEU A 426 8.67 -18.67 2.49
CA LEU A 426 9.98 -18.02 2.54
C LEU A 426 10.58 -17.81 1.14
N ASP A 427 10.51 -18.81 0.26
CA ASP A 427 10.96 -18.68 -1.13
C ASP A 427 10.18 -17.60 -1.90
N LEU A 428 8.88 -17.45 -1.62
CA LEU A 428 8.05 -16.41 -2.22
C LEU A 428 8.40 -15.02 -1.70
N LEU A 429 8.65 -14.85 -0.40
CA LEU A 429 9.07 -13.58 0.17
C LEU A 429 10.44 -13.12 -0.33
N HIS A 430 11.40 -14.04 -0.52
CA HIS A 430 12.68 -13.69 -1.14
C HIS A 430 12.50 -13.15 -2.57
N LYS A 431 11.62 -13.77 -3.36
CA LYS A 431 11.26 -13.27 -4.70
C LYS A 431 10.53 -11.92 -4.63
N ALA A 432 9.66 -11.72 -3.64
CA ALA A 432 9.00 -10.44 -3.42
C ALA A 432 10.00 -9.32 -3.09
N ASN A 433 10.98 -9.60 -2.23
CA ASN A 433 12.05 -8.65 -1.88
C ASN A 433 12.89 -8.31 -3.11
N GLU A 434 13.27 -9.30 -3.93
CA GLU A 434 13.98 -9.08 -5.18
C GLU A 434 13.17 -8.21 -6.16
N ALA A 435 11.87 -8.45 -6.28
CA ALA A 435 10.97 -7.64 -7.10
C ALA A 435 10.92 -6.18 -6.62
N TYR A 436 10.78 -5.92 -5.31
CA TYR A 436 10.80 -4.56 -4.75
C TYR A 436 12.15 -3.84 -4.97
N MET A 437 13.27 -4.55 -4.87
CA MET A 437 14.61 -3.95 -5.08
C MET A 437 14.86 -3.51 -6.52
N ASN A 438 14.14 -4.10 -7.49
CA ASN A 438 14.26 -3.75 -8.91
C ASN A 438 13.43 -2.52 -9.30
N VAL A 439 12.61 -1.97 -8.39
CA VAL A 439 11.77 -0.80 -8.66
C VAL A 439 12.54 0.50 -8.42
N PRO A 440 12.60 1.45 -9.38
CA PRO A 440 13.43 2.66 -9.28
C PRO A 440 13.04 3.69 -8.21
N HIS A 441 11.98 3.47 -7.42
CA HIS A 441 11.45 4.43 -6.43
C HIS A 441 11.36 3.80 -5.03
N ASN A 442 11.44 4.65 -4.01
CA ASN A 442 11.86 4.33 -2.64
C ASN A 442 10.81 3.52 -1.83
N HIS A 443 10.67 2.22 -2.10
CA HIS A 443 9.80 1.28 -1.38
C HIS A 443 10.38 0.82 -0.02
N SER A 444 11.10 1.69 0.67
CA SER A 444 11.83 1.35 1.90
C SER A 444 10.92 0.70 2.97
N HIS A 445 9.67 1.16 3.09
CA HIS A 445 8.69 0.59 4.01
C HIS A 445 8.18 -0.78 3.61
N ALA A 446 7.79 -0.97 2.34
CA ALA A 446 7.33 -2.28 1.86
C ALA A 446 8.45 -3.32 1.97
N ILE A 447 9.68 -2.92 1.64
CA ILE A 447 10.87 -3.75 1.84
C ILE A 447 11.07 -4.09 3.33
N ALA A 448 10.89 -3.13 4.24
CA ALA A 448 10.96 -3.39 5.68
C ALA A 448 9.90 -4.40 6.14
N GLY A 449 8.69 -4.31 5.58
CA GLY A 449 7.62 -5.27 5.80
C GLY A 449 8.00 -6.69 5.37
N VAL A 450 8.52 -6.85 4.14
CA VAL A 450 8.95 -8.17 3.62
C VAL A 450 10.05 -8.75 4.50
N GLU A 451 11.04 -7.93 4.88
CA GLU A 451 12.16 -8.36 5.71
C GLU A 451 11.70 -8.84 7.08
N ALA A 452 10.75 -8.15 7.71
CA ALA A 452 10.17 -8.58 8.97
C ALA A 452 9.37 -9.89 8.83
N GLN A 453 8.61 -10.08 7.74
CA GLN A 453 7.93 -11.34 7.45
C GLN A 453 8.92 -12.51 7.22
N ILE A 454 10.01 -12.27 6.47
CA ILE A 454 11.11 -13.23 6.32
C ILE A 454 11.69 -13.58 7.68
N GLY A 455 11.91 -12.59 8.54
CA GLY A 455 12.41 -12.77 9.90
C GLY A 455 11.51 -13.66 10.75
N VAL A 456 10.18 -13.50 10.67
CA VAL A 456 9.23 -14.38 11.36
C VAL A 456 9.24 -15.79 10.80
N LEU A 457 9.32 -15.99 9.49
CA LEU A 457 9.42 -17.34 8.93
C LEU A 457 10.70 -18.06 9.35
N TYR A 458 11.84 -17.36 9.43
CA TYR A 458 13.06 -17.93 9.99
C TYR A 458 12.92 -18.30 11.47
N TYR A 459 12.21 -17.48 12.26
CA TYR A 459 11.89 -17.81 13.65
C TYR A 459 11.07 -19.10 13.74
N ILE A 460 10.01 -19.24 12.94
CA ILE A 460 9.15 -20.43 12.87
C ILE A 460 9.94 -21.67 12.45
N LEU A 461 10.91 -21.52 11.55
CA LEU A 461 11.79 -22.59 11.10
C LEU A 461 12.91 -22.93 12.10
N GLY A 462 13.03 -22.17 13.21
CA GLY A 462 14.05 -22.36 14.25
C GLY A 462 15.43 -21.76 13.94
N ASP A 463 15.56 -20.99 12.86
CA ASP A 463 16.79 -20.26 12.54
C ASP A 463 16.73 -18.84 13.11
N TYR A 464 16.97 -18.75 14.41
CA TYR A 464 16.89 -17.49 15.16
C TYR A 464 17.97 -16.48 14.75
N SER A 465 19.10 -16.94 14.22
CA SER A 465 20.17 -16.06 13.73
C SER A 465 19.74 -15.34 12.46
N SER A 466 19.19 -16.06 11.49
CA SER A 466 18.63 -15.44 10.28
C SER A 466 17.43 -14.55 10.61
N SER A 467 16.57 -14.99 11.54
CA SER A 467 15.46 -14.19 12.07
C SER A 467 15.92 -12.83 12.60
N TYR A 468 16.89 -12.83 13.51
CA TYR A 468 17.46 -11.60 14.08
C TYR A 468 18.02 -10.66 13.01
N ASN A 469 18.78 -11.17 12.05
CA ASN A 469 19.39 -10.34 11.00
C ASN A 469 18.35 -9.68 10.09
N HIS A 470 17.32 -10.42 9.69
CA HIS A 470 16.23 -9.88 8.88
C HIS A 470 15.38 -8.88 9.66
N MET A 471 15.09 -9.15 10.94
CA MET A 471 14.35 -8.22 11.78
C MET A 471 15.14 -6.93 12.04
N LYS A 472 16.46 -7.02 12.23
CA LYS A 472 17.35 -5.87 12.34
C LYS A 472 17.32 -5.01 11.08
N ASN A 473 17.39 -5.61 9.90
CA ASN A 473 17.27 -4.91 8.62
C ASN A 473 15.92 -4.18 8.49
N ALA A 474 14.84 -4.81 8.94
CA ALA A 474 13.50 -4.20 8.96
C ALA A 474 13.47 -2.99 9.91
N VAL A 475 13.95 -3.14 11.16
CA VAL A 475 14.02 -2.07 12.17
C VAL A 475 14.84 -0.88 11.67
N ASP A 476 16.01 -1.12 11.05
CA ASP A 476 16.86 -0.05 10.51
C ASP A 476 16.14 0.71 9.37
N LYS A 477 15.39 0.01 8.51
CA LYS A 477 14.56 0.64 7.46
C LYS A 477 13.38 1.42 8.06
N PHE A 478 12.71 0.90 9.07
CA PHE A 478 11.64 1.63 9.76
C PHE A 478 12.15 2.91 10.43
N ARG A 479 13.33 2.87 11.06
CA ARG A 479 13.96 4.05 11.69
C ARG A 479 14.39 5.11 10.68
N THR A 480 14.95 4.70 9.55
CA THR A 480 15.46 5.64 8.53
C THR A 480 14.36 6.33 7.74
N THR A 481 13.20 5.68 7.58
CA THR A 481 12.12 6.15 6.70
C THR A 481 11.10 7.03 7.44
N GLY A 482 11.54 7.78 8.45
CA GLY A 482 10.71 8.38 9.51
C GLY A 482 9.32 8.92 9.12
N GLY A 483 8.32 8.71 10.00
CA GLY A 483 7.01 9.38 9.93
C GLY A 483 5.89 8.60 10.62
N GLY A 484 4.78 9.28 10.98
CA GLY A 484 3.42 8.76 11.25
C GLY A 484 3.18 7.75 12.40
N GLU A 485 2.06 7.91 13.11
CA GLU A 485 1.55 6.99 14.17
C GLU A 485 1.57 5.51 13.70
N LYS A 486 0.93 5.20 12.56
CA LYS A 486 0.91 3.82 12.00
C LYS A 486 2.29 3.20 11.78
N LYS A 487 3.33 3.98 11.48
CA LYS A 487 4.67 3.43 11.23
C LYS A 487 5.44 3.21 12.53
N ALA A 488 5.11 3.95 13.59
CA ALA A 488 5.65 3.69 14.92
C ALA A 488 5.16 2.33 15.43
N ALA A 489 3.87 2.01 15.27
CA ALA A 489 3.35 0.69 15.63
C ALA A 489 4.09 -0.46 14.94
N LEU A 490 4.33 -0.37 13.62
CA LEU A 490 5.08 -1.40 12.87
C LEU A 490 6.52 -1.57 13.37
N LEU A 491 7.19 -0.48 13.72
CA LEU A 491 8.50 -0.51 14.37
C LEU A 491 8.42 -1.24 15.72
N GLY A 492 7.40 -0.97 16.54
CA GLY A 492 7.15 -1.65 17.80
C GLY A 492 6.99 -3.17 17.63
N ILE A 493 6.26 -3.61 16.60
CA ILE A 493 6.08 -5.03 16.29
C ILE A 493 7.43 -5.64 15.89
N ALA A 494 8.17 -5.03 14.96
CA ALA A 494 9.47 -5.53 14.53
C ALA A 494 10.47 -5.62 15.69
N LEU A 495 10.50 -4.63 16.59
CA LEU A 495 11.34 -4.64 17.80
C LEU A 495 10.97 -5.78 18.76
N ASN A 496 9.68 -5.98 19.01
CA ASN A 496 9.22 -7.10 19.84
C ASN A 496 9.65 -8.44 19.22
N GLN A 497 9.45 -8.63 17.93
CA GLN A 497 9.86 -9.85 17.21
C GLN A 497 11.39 -10.05 17.24
N MET A 498 12.17 -8.98 17.11
CA MET A 498 13.63 -9.01 17.23
C MET A 498 14.06 -9.42 18.65
N GLY A 499 13.37 -8.89 19.67
CA GLY A 499 13.57 -9.27 21.07
C GLY A 499 13.30 -10.75 21.32
N LEU A 500 12.25 -11.33 20.71
CA LEU A 500 11.99 -12.77 20.81
C LEU A 500 13.15 -13.59 20.22
N ALA A 501 13.67 -13.20 19.05
CA ALA A 501 14.84 -13.83 18.45
C ALA A 501 16.08 -13.72 19.37
N CYS A 502 16.29 -12.56 20.01
CA CYS A 502 17.37 -12.39 21.00
C CYS A 502 17.23 -13.34 22.20
N VAL A 503 16.02 -13.56 22.71
CA VAL A 503 15.79 -14.51 23.82
C VAL A 503 16.20 -15.92 23.40
N GLN A 504 15.81 -16.36 22.21
CA GLN A 504 16.18 -17.67 21.67
C GLN A 504 17.69 -17.82 21.41
N LEU A 505 18.36 -16.70 21.11
CA LEU A 505 19.82 -16.62 20.98
C LEU A 505 20.55 -16.41 22.32
N TYR A 506 19.85 -16.44 23.46
CA TYR A 506 20.38 -16.18 24.80
C TYR A 506 21.01 -14.78 24.98
N ALA A 507 20.67 -13.83 24.09
CA ALA A 507 21.07 -12.42 24.18
C ALA A 507 20.11 -11.62 25.08
N ILE A 508 19.96 -12.06 26.34
CA ILE A 508 18.90 -11.61 27.26
C ILE A 508 18.94 -10.10 27.55
N ASN A 509 20.13 -9.50 27.66
CA ASN A 509 20.24 -8.05 27.90
C ASN A 509 19.73 -7.24 26.70
N GLU A 510 20.08 -7.65 25.48
CA GLU A 510 19.61 -6.98 24.26
C GLU A 510 18.11 -7.17 24.07
N ALA A 511 17.58 -8.37 24.39
CA ALA A 511 16.14 -8.60 24.38
C ALA A 511 15.38 -7.63 25.31
N ALA A 512 15.91 -7.39 26.53
CA ALA A 512 15.31 -6.46 27.47
C ALA A 512 15.27 -5.03 26.91
N ASP A 513 16.38 -4.57 26.31
CA ASP A 513 16.45 -3.24 25.69
C ASP A 513 15.45 -3.10 24.54
N LEU A 514 15.31 -4.13 23.70
CA LEU A 514 14.36 -4.16 22.58
C LEU A 514 12.89 -4.17 23.05
N PHE A 515 12.56 -4.96 24.08
CA PHE A 515 11.20 -4.98 24.64
C PHE A 515 10.83 -3.67 25.34
N GLU A 516 11.78 -3.01 26.02
CA GLU A 516 11.56 -1.68 26.59
C GLU A 516 11.30 -0.62 25.52
N GLU A 517 12.03 -0.66 24.40
CA GLU A 517 11.77 0.23 23.27
C GLU A 517 10.38 -0.04 22.65
N ALA A 518 10.04 -1.31 22.41
CA ALA A 518 8.73 -1.70 21.89
C ALA A 518 7.59 -1.29 22.82
N ARG A 519 7.78 -1.40 24.14
CA ARG A 519 6.81 -0.99 25.17
C ARG A 519 6.49 0.49 25.09
N ILE A 520 7.50 1.35 25.00
CA ILE A 520 7.33 2.81 24.88
C ILE A 520 6.49 3.15 23.64
N ILE A 521 6.78 2.49 22.53
CA ILE A 521 6.05 2.67 21.27
C ILE A 521 4.59 2.23 21.41
N PHE A 522 4.32 1.02 21.89
CA PHE A 522 2.94 0.52 21.99
C PHE A 522 2.12 1.24 23.07
N GLU A 523 2.73 1.67 24.17
CA GLU A 523 2.07 2.54 25.16
C GLU A 523 1.64 3.87 24.52
N ALA A 524 2.45 4.45 23.63
CA ALA A 524 2.12 5.68 22.94
C ALA A 524 1.05 5.49 21.86
N GLU A 525 1.13 4.42 21.07
CA GLU A 525 0.24 4.17 19.93
C GLU A 525 -1.11 3.58 20.32
N TYR A 526 -1.12 2.60 21.24
CA TYR A 526 -2.32 1.84 21.59
C TYR A 526 -2.75 2.01 23.05
N GLY A 527 -1.90 2.60 23.88
CA GLY A 527 -2.11 2.70 25.31
C GLY A 527 -1.67 1.45 26.08
N PRO A 528 -1.59 1.56 27.42
CA PRO A 528 -1.03 0.51 28.28
C PRO A 528 -1.91 -0.75 28.40
N PHE A 529 -3.17 -0.69 27.95
CA PHE A 529 -4.14 -1.77 28.13
C PHE A 529 -4.47 -2.53 26.83
N HIS A 530 -3.83 -2.18 25.71
CA HIS A 530 -4.02 -2.88 24.44
C HIS A 530 -3.39 -4.27 24.47
N ALA A 531 -3.95 -5.23 23.70
CA ALA A 531 -3.50 -6.61 23.71
C ALA A 531 -2.01 -6.75 23.35
N ASP A 532 -1.55 -6.03 22.34
CA ASP A 532 -0.12 -6.03 21.95
C ASP A 532 0.79 -5.41 23.02
N THR A 533 0.37 -4.32 23.67
CA THR A 533 1.13 -3.72 24.77
C THR A 533 1.26 -4.69 25.94
N LEU A 534 0.17 -5.40 26.28
CA LEU A 534 0.18 -6.44 27.29
C LEU A 534 1.09 -7.62 26.89
N GLY A 535 1.12 -7.99 25.62
CA GLY A 535 2.05 -9.00 25.09
C GLY A 535 3.52 -8.63 25.32
N VAL A 536 3.89 -7.37 25.06
CA VAL A 536 5.25 -6.88 25.32
C VAL A 536 5.58 -6.86 26.80
N TYR A 537 4.64 -6.47 27.67
CA TYR A 537 4.86 -6.56 29.13
C TYR A 537 5.14 -8.01 29.57
N SER A 538 4.40 -8.98 29.06
CA SER A 538 4.62 -10.39 29.41
C SER A 538 5.99 -10.89 28.93
N ASN A 539 6.45 -10.46 27.75
CA ASN A 539 7.80 -10.76 27.25
C ASN A 539 8.89 -10.09 28.11
N LEU A 540 8.68 -8.83 28.50
CA LEU A 540 9.60 -8.08 29.34
C LEU A 540 9.71 -8.70 30.74
N ALA A 541 8.59 -9.13 31.34
CA ALA A 541 8.57 -9.79 32.64
C ALA A 541 9.36 -11.12 32.62
N ALA A 542 9.15 -11.94 31.60
CA ALA A 542 9.93 -13.17 31.42
C ALA A 542 11.44 -12.89 31.26
N THR A 543 11.78 -11.84 30.52
CA THR A 543 13.18 -11.43 30.31
C THR A 543 13.82 -10.91 31.59
N TYR A 544 13.08 -10.12 32.38
CA TYR A 544 13.54 -9.65 33.69
C TYR A 544 13.73 -10.77 34.70
N ASP A 545 12.87 -11.79 34.69
CA ASP A 545 13.10 -12.97 35.51
C ASP A 545 14.38 -13.71 35.10
N ALA A 546 14.61 -13.91 33.80
CA ALA A 546 15.84 -14.51 33.28
C ALA A 546 17.11 -13.72 33.64
N MET A 547 17.01 -12.40 33.79
CA MET A 547 18.10 -11.52 34.29
C MET A 547 18.28 -11.58 35.82
N GLY A 548 17.40 -12.27 36.55
CA GLY A 548 17.35 -12.28 38.01
C GLY A 548 16.75 -11.01 38.64
N ARG A 549 16.10 -10.15 37.83
CA ARG A 549 15.33 -8.98 38.26
C ARG A 549 13.91 -9.38 38.65
N THR A 550 13.79 -10.38 39.52
CA THR A 550 12.51 -11.05 39.84
C THR A 550 11.44 -10.09 40.42
N ASN A 551 11.83 -9.04 41.15
CA ASN A 551 10.85 -8.07 41.65
C ASN A 551 10.19 -7.26 40.52
N ASP A 552 10.97 -6.82 39.54
CA ASP A 552 10.48 -6.06 38.39
C ASP A 552 9.56 -6.94 37.53
N ALA A 553 9.92 -8.22 37.35
CA ALA A 553 9.08 -9.21 36.68
C ALA A 553 7.74 -9.44 37.40
N ILE A 554 7.74 -9.52 38.74
CA ILE A 554 6.52 -9.66 39.55
C ILE A 554 5.62 -8.43 39.38
N GLU A 555 6.18 -7.23 39.48
CA GLU A 555 5.40 -5.98 39.35
C GLU A 555 4.69 -5.88 38.00
N ILE A 556 5.40 -6.20 36.91
CA ILE A 556 4.82 -6.21 35.56
C ILE A 556 3.72 -7.28 35.45
N LEU A 557 3.96 -8.51 35.93
CA LEU A 557 2.96 -9.58 35.84
C LEU A 557 1.72 -9.32 36.71
N GLU A 558 1.87 -8.70 37.88
CA GLU A 558 0.73 -8.26 38.70
C GLU A 558 -0.15 -7.26 37.93
N PHE A 559 0.47 -6.30 37.24
CA PHE A 559 -0.25 -5.36 36.39
C PHE A 559 -0.97 -6.03 35.22
N VAL A 560 -0.30 -6.95 34.50
CA VAL A 560 -0.90 -7.64 33.34
C VAL A 560 -2.05 -8.55 33.79
N VAL A 561 -1.86 -9.36 34.84
CA VAL A 561 -2.90 -10.24 35.38
C VAL A 561 -4.12 -9.44 35.80
N GLY A 562 -3.94 -8.37 36.59
CA GLY A 562 -5.07 -7.54 37.03
C GLY A 562 -5.83 -6.93 35.85
N THR A 563 -5.11 -6.41 34.85
CA THR A 563 -5.72 -5.84 33.65
C THR A 563 -6.51 -6.87 32.85
N ARG A 564 -5.95 -8.07 32.63
CA ARG A 564 -6.62 -9.11 31.85
C ARG A 564 -7.77 -9.76 32.61
N GLU A 565 -7.67 -9.91 33.94
CA GLU A 565 -8.78 -10.33 34.79
C GLU A 565 -9.98 -9.39 34.66
N ASP A 566 -9.75 -8.09 34.72
CA ASP A 566 -10.80 -7.07 34.63
C ASP A 566 -11.50 -7.08 33.25
N LYS A 567 -10.76 -7.34 32.16
CA LYS A 567 -11.28 -7.30 30.79
C LYS A 567 -11.85 -8.63 30.29
N LEU A 568 -11.15 -9.73 30.54
CA LEU A 568 -11.44 -11.05 29.97
C LEU A 568 -12.09 -12.00 30.97
N GLY A 569 -12.10 -11.64 32.26
CA GLY A 569 -12.59 -12.47 33.34
C GLY A 569 -11.57 -13.52 33.79
N THR A 570 -11.80 -14.08 34.98
CA THR A 570 -10.86 -14.98 35.66
C THR A 570 -10.77 -16.39 35.06
N ALA A 571 -11.60 -16.72 34.07
CA ALA A 571 -11.67 -18.04 33.43
C ALA A 571 -11.00 -18.07 32.04
N ASN A 572 -10.37 -16.97 31.63
CA ASN A 572 -9.64 -16.91 30.37
C ASN A 572 -8.30 -17.66 30.51
N PRO A 573 -7.95 -18.57 29.57
CA PRO A 573 -6.69 -19.33 29.61
C PRO A 573 -5.44 -18.45 29.73
N ASP A 574 -5.41 -17.30 29.06
CA ASP A 574 -4.27 -16.38 29.07
C ASP A 574 -4.07 -15.77 30.47
N VAL A 575 -5.17 -15.50 31.17
CA VAL A 575 -5.16 -15.02 32.56
C VAL A 575 -4.65 -16.11 33.51
N ASP A 576 -5.08 -17.35 33.31
CA ASP A 576 -4.68 -18.48 34.15
C ASP A 576 -3.20 -18.81 34.01
N ASP A 577 -2.65 -18.73 32.80
CA ASP A 577 -1.23 -18.98 32.56
C ASP A 577 -0.34 -17.87 33.15
N GLU A 578 -0.74 -16.60 33.05
CA GLU A 578 -0.02 -15.49 33.68
C GLU A 578 -0.09 -15.53 35.20
N LYS A 579 -1.24 -15.92 35.78
CA LYS A 579 -1.35 -16.19 37.22
C LYS A 579 -0.43 -17.30 37.68
N ARG A 580 -0.32 -18.38 36.90
CA ARG A 580 0.58 -19.50 37.23
C ARG A 580 2.02 -19.01 37.28
N ARG A 581 2.45 -18.24 36.28
CA ARG A 581 3.79 -17.62 36.23
C ARG A 581 4.03 -16.70 37.43
N LEU A 582 3.07 -15.81 37.72
CA LEU A 582 3.17 -14.91 38.87
C LEU A 582 3.30 -15.70 40.19
N ALA A 583 2.52 -16.76 40.38
CA ALA A 583 2.59 -17.61 41.57
C ALA A 583 3.94 -18.32 41.72
N GLU A 584 4.53 -18.78 40.61
CA GLU A 584 5.86 -19.39 40.60
C GLU A 584 6.96 -18.39 40.98
N LEU A 585 6.93 -17.18 40.40
CA LEU A 585 7.87 -16.11 40.74
C LEU A 585 7.76 -15.70 42.21
N LEU A 586 6.54 -15.51 42.73
CA LEU A 586 6.31 -15.18 44.14
C LEU A 586 6.85 -16.26 45.08
N LYS A 587 6.67 -17.54 44.71
CA LYS A 587 7.18 -18.68 45.48
C LYS A 587 8.71 -18.72 45.49
N GLU A 588 9.35 -18.47 44.36
CA GLU A 588 10.82 -18.47 44.28
C GLU A 588 11.42 -17.24 44.97
N ALA A 589 10.84 -16.06 44.80
CA ALA A 589 11.22 -14.86 45.55
C ALA A 589 11.12 -15.08 47.07
N GLY A 590 10.05 -15.73 47.54
CA GLY A 590 9.86 -16.12 48.94
C GLY A 590 10.94 -17.09 49.46
N ARG A 591 11.34 -18.07 48.64
CA ARG A 591 12.43 -19.02 48.96
C ARG A 591 13.78 -18.32 49.04
N VAL A 592 14.10 -17.43 48.10
CA VAL A 592 15.35 -16.68 48.07
C VAL A 592 15.46 -15.75 49.29
N ARG A 593 14.38 -15.04 49.65
CA ARG A 593 14.33 -14.22 50.87
C ARG A 593 14.59 -15.07 52.13
N ASN A 594 13.96 -16.24 52.23
CA ASN A 594 14.15 -17.16 53.35
C ASN A 594 15.59 -17.71 53.44
N ARG A 595 16.21 -18.06 52.30
CA ARG A 595 17.62 -18.50 52.26
C ARG A 595 18.58 -17.39 52.67
N LYS A 596 18.38 -16.16 52.16
CA LYS A 596 19.19 -14.99 52.54
C LYS A 596 19.04 -14.66 54.04
N ALA A 597 17.83 -14.73 54.59
CA ALA A 597 17.58 -14.53 56.01
C ALA A 597 18.31 -15.57 56.88
N LYS A 598 18.19 -16.86 56.55
CA LYS A 598 18.91 -17.94 57.27
C LYS A 598 20.43 -17.81 57.14
N SER A 599 20.95 -17.47 55.97
CA SER A 599 22.39 -17.24 55.78
C SER A 599 22.89 -16.07 56.64
N LEU A 600 22.13 -14.98 56.70
CA LEU A 600 22.44 -13.82 57.54
C LEU A 600 22.38 -14.17 59.04
N GLU A 601 21.38 -14.93 59.48
CA GLU A 601 21.29 -15.45 60.85
C GLU A 601 22.50 -16.31 61.23
N VAL A 602 22.92 -17.22 60.35
CA VAL A 602 24.11 -18.07 60.55
C VAL A 602 25.39 -17.21 60.62
N LEU A 603 25.51 -16.20 59.77
CA LEU A 603 26.69 -15.32 59.75
C LEU A 603 26.76 -14.45 61.01
N LEU A 604 25.62 -13.92 61.47
CA LEU A 604 25.51 -13.17 62.73
C LEU A 604 25.76 -14.06 63.96
N ALA A 605 25.24 -15.30 63.96
CA ALA A 605 25.49 -16.27 65.01
C ALA A 605 26.99 -16.63 65.10
N ASN A 606 27.66 -16.87 63.97
CA ASN A 606 29.10 -17.15 63.92
C ASN A 606 29.94 -15.96 64.40
N LYS A 607 29.55 -14.72 64.04
CA LYS A 607 30.22 -13.50 64.50
C LYS A 607 30.05 -13.27 66.01
N SER A 608 28.88 -13.61 66.55
CA SER A 608 28.63 -13.56 68.01
C SER A 608 29.41 -14.63 68.79
N HIS A 609 29.64 -15.81 68.19
CA HIS A 609 30.49 -16.86 68.76
C HIS A 609 31.98 -16.47 68.74
N ALA A 610 32.45 -15.85 67.67
CA ALA A 610 33.82 -15.34 67.58
C ALA A 610 34.11 -14.23 68.60
N LEU A 611 33.15 -13.34 68.86
CA LEU A 611 33.27 -12.27 69.86
C LEU A 611 33.20 -12.75 71.31
N ARG A 612 32.71 -13.97 71.58
CA ARG A 612 32.71 -14.59 72.92
C ARG A 612 33.98 -15.40 73.22
N MET A 613 34.83 -15.62 72.21
CA MET A 613 36.07 -16.41 72.30
C MET A 613 37.35 -15.53 72.28
N CYS A 614 37.19 -14.21 72.29
CA CYS A 614 38.22 -13.22 72.61
C CYS A 614 37.88 -12.57 73.95
#